data_AF-A0A0G1CQ29-F1
#
_entry.id   AF-A0A0G1CQ29-F1
#
_cell.length_a   1.000
_cell.length_b   1.000
_cell.length_c   1.000
_cell.angle_alpha   90.00
_cell.angle_beta   90.00
_cell.angle_gamma   90.00
#
_symmetry.space_group_name_H-M   'P 1'
#
loop_
_entity.id
_entity.type
_entity.pdbx_description
1 polymer ?
#
loop_
_entity_poly.entity_id
_entity_poly.type
_entity_poly.pdbx_seq_one_letter_code
_entity_poly.pdbx_strand_id
1 'polypeptide(L)'
;MQNNLISIGEAAKLLGVSIDTLRRWDVVGRLLSVRTGVRGHRFYRQSDISEFLQDIETKADKWVQSAHGVEPEPEMYCQTRDVFQARLEQFQSKLSRLVSLPIVSLVTAVAGEIGNNSFDHNLGNWHDIPGVFFSYSIRNREVILADRGQGVLTTLKRVRPELNRADEALKVAFTETISGRFPEARGNGLKFVRSIIIAHPLTLYFRTGDACLYLKQNSKYVMIRQSETPIKGCFATIGFEEAV
;
A
#
# COMPACT_ATOMS: atom_id res chain seq x y z
N MET A 1 -13.15 16.13 23.96
CA MET A 1 -11.93 15.88 23.16
C MET A 1 -11.47 17.20 22.58
N GLN A 2 -10.20 17.58 22.75
CA GLN A 2 -9.69 18.91 22.39
C GLN A 2 -9.75 19.17 20.87
N ASN A 3 -10.55 20.16 20.47
CA ASN A 3 -10.63 20.66 19.09
C ASN A 3 -9.38 21.48 18.76
N ASN A 4 -8.26 20.81 18.53
CA ASN A 4 -7.04 21.47 18.05
C ASN A 4 -7.18 21.71 16.53
N LEU A 5 -7.25 22.99 16.16
CA LEU A 5 -7.19 23.44 14.77
C LEU A 5 -5.74 23.62 14.35
N ILE A 6 -5.38 23.08 13.19
CA ILE A 6 -4.07 23.25 12.58
C ILE A 6 -4.20 24.04 11.28
N SER A 7 -3.15 24.80 10.93
CA SER A 7 -3.13 25.59 9.70
C SER A 7 -3.12 24.71 8.45
N ILE A 8 -3.53 25.26 7.29
CA ILE A 8 -3.44 24.54 6.01
C ILE A 8 -2.00 24.06 5.69
N GLY A 9 -0.97 24.79 6.12
CA GLY A 9 0.42 24.38 5.92
C GLY A 9 0.79 23.15 6.76
N GLU A 10 0.36 23.11 8.02
CA GLU A 10 0.54 21.95 8.90
C GLU A 10 -0.28 20.75 8.39
N ALA A 11 -1.53 20.96 7.99
CA ALA A 11 -2.36 19.93 7.39
C ALA A 11 -1.73 19.36 6.11
N ALA A 12 -1.20 20.20 5.23
CA ALA A 12 -0.52 19.78 4.00
C ALA A 12 0.69 18.89 4.31
N LYS A 13 1.47 19.29 5.31
CA LYS A 13 2.64 18.55 5.78
C LYS A 13 2.25 17.20 6.39
N LEU A 14 1.21 17.17 7.23
CA LEU A 14 0.72 15.93 7.86
C LEU A 14 0.16 14.94 6.83
N LEU A 15 -0.52 15.44 5.80
CA LEU A 15 -1.12 14.63 4.73
C LEU A 15 -0.16 14.32 3.58
N GLY A 16 1.05 14.90 3.56
CA GLY A 16 2.04 14.66 2.52
C GLY A 16 1.68 15.21 1.12
N VAL A 17 0.78 16.20 1.04
CA VAL A 17 0.30 16.82 -0.21
C VAL A 17 0.66 18.30 -0.29
N SER A 18 0.50 18.94 -1.46
CA SER A 18 0.69 20.39 -1.59
C SER A 18 -0.48 21.17 -0.98
N ILE A 19 -0.24 22.42 -0.57
CA ILE A 19 -1.29 23.34 -0.09
C ILE A 19 -2.39 23.48 -1.16
N ASP A 20 -2.04 23.56 -2.44
CA ASP A 20 -3.03 23.70 -3.52
C ASP A 20 -3.90 22.45 -3.70
N THR A 21 -3.38 21.27 -3.37
CA THR A 21 -4.17 20.04 -3.34
C THR A 21 -5.20 20.10 -2.21
N LEU A 22 -4.83 20.56 -1.02
CA LEU A 22 -5.77 20.80 0.08
C LEU A 22 -6.82 21.87 -0.24
N ARG A 23 -6.45 22.93 -0.96
CA ARG A 23 -7.40 23.95 -1.42
C ARG A 23 -8.43 23.36 -2.39
N ARG A 24 -8.01 22.48 -3.31
CA ARG A 24 -8.92 21.76 -4.20
C ARG A 24 -9.85 20.84 -3.41
N TRP A 25 -9.31 20.11 -2.44
CA TRP A 25 -10.10 19.21 -1.57
C TRP A 25 -11.16 19.94 -0.75
N ASP A 26 -10.85 21.15 -0.26
CA ASP A 26 -11.81 22.02 0.44
C ASP A 26 -12.95 22.46 -0.49
N VAL A 27 -12.65 22.81 -1.75
CA VAL A 27 -13.66 23.25 -2.73
C VAL A 27 -14.62 22.12 -3.12
N VAL A 28 -14.12 20.90 -3.28
CA VAL A 28 -14.94 19.74 -3.68
C VAL A 28 -15.55 19.00 -2.49
N GLY A 29 -15.33 19.49 -1.26
CA GLY A 29 -15.87 18.89 -0.03
C GLY A 29 -15.18 17.61 0.46
N ARG A 30 -14.01 17.25 -0.11
CA ARG A 30 -13.24 16.04 0.24
C ARG A 30 -12.59 16.13 1.62
N LEU A 31 -12.13 17.31 2.02
CA LEU A 31 -11.67 17.60 3.37
C LEU A 31 -11.93 19.08 3.65
N LEU A 32 -12.99 19.35 4.41
CA LEU A 32 -13.48 20.71 4.64
C LEU A 32 -12.61 21.46 5.64
N SER A 33 -12.26 22.68 5.28
CA SER A 33 -11.58 23.59 6.20
C SER A 33 -12.57 24.32 7.10
N VAL A 34 -12.15 24.58 8.33
CA VAL A 34 -12.77 25.59 9.19
C VAL A 34 -12.12 26.93 8.87
N ARG A 35 -12.94 27.93 8.52
CA ARG A 35 -12.45 29.29 8.25
C ARG A 35 -12.54 30.13 9.51
N THR A 36 -11.42 30.73 9.93
CA THR A 36 -11.37 31.60 11.11
C THR A 36 -10.66 32.93 10.82
N GLY A 37 -11.05 33.97 11.55
CA GLY A 37 -10.51 35.32 11.44
C GLY A 37 -11.07 36.16 10.28
N VAL A 38 -10.79 37.47 10.31
CA VAL A 38 -11.32 38.48 9.37
C VAL A 38 -10.92 38.21 7.91
N ARG A 39 -9.75 37.59 7.69
CA ARG A 39 -9.24 37.21 6.36
C ARG A 39 -9.63 35.79 5.91
N GLY A 40 -10.36 35.03 6.73
CA GLY A 40 -10.87 33.70 6.38
C GLY A 40 -9.79 32.66 6.12
N HIS A 41 -8.78 32.57 7.00
CA HIS A 41 -7.71 31.58 6.86
C HIS A 41 -8.26 30.16 7.05
N ARG A 42 -7.74 29.21 6.26
CA ARG A 42 -8.13 27.81 6.32
C ARG A 42 -7.39 27.07 7.43
N PHE A 43 -8.16 26.47 8.31
CA PHE A 43 -7.69 25.55 9.34
C PHE A 43 -8.39 24.20 9.21
N TYR A 44 -7.79 23.16 9.75
CA TYR A 44 -8.34 21.81 9.75
C TYR A 44 -8.35 21.29 11.19
N ARG A 45 -9.39 20.55 11.57
CA ARG A 45 -9.37 19.89 12.88
C ARG A 45 -8.39 18.74 12.79
N GLN A 46 -7.56 18.59 13.81
CA GLN A 46 -6.61 17.49 13.87
C GLN A 46 -7.31 16.12 13.90
N SER A 47 -8.54 16.06 14.41
CA SER A 47 -9.44 14.89 14.31
C SER A 47 -9.75 14.54 12.86
N ASP A 48 -10.21 15.50 12.07
CA ASP A 48 -10.62 15.29 10.67
C ASP A 48 -9.42 14.84 9.82
N ILE A 49 -8.24 15.37 10.11
CA ILE A 49 -6.98 14.92 9.50
C ILE A 49 -6.64 13.49 9.88
N SER A 50 -6.84 13.13 11.16
CA SER A 50 -6.54 11.77 11.64
C SER A 50 -7.56 10.75 11.13
N GLU A 51 -8.83 11.14 11.03
CA GLU A 51 -9.92 10.35 10.43
C GLU A 51 -9.69 10.16 8.92
N PHE A 52 -9.29 11.21 8.21
CA PHE A 52 -8.88 11.13 6.81
C PHE A 52 -7.67 10.20 6.58
N LEU A 53 -6.81 10.01 7.59
CA LEU A 53 -5.70 9.05 7.51
C LEU A 53 -6.17 7.61 7.81
N GLN A 54 -7.07 7.40 8.78
CA GLN A 54 -7.73 6.09 9.00
C GLN A 54 -8.60 5.67 7.80
N ASP A 55 -9.01 6.64 6.99
CA ASP A 55 -9.78 6.46 5.76
C ASP A 55 -8.96 5.86 4.61
N ILE A 56 -7.62 5.95 4.57
CA ILE A 56 -6.83 5.45 3.42
C ILE A 56 -6.87 3.92 3.32
N GLU A 57 -6.58 3.22 4.42
CA GLU A 57 -6.65 1.74 4.47
C GLU A 57 -8.06 1.27 4.18
N THR A 58 -9.05 1.91 4.79
CA THR A 58 -10.48 1.64 4.58
C THR A 58 -10.88 1.86 3.11
N LYS A 59 -10.37 2.91 2.45
CA LYS A 59 -10.62 3.18 1.02
C LYS A 59 -10.01 2.10 0.14
N ALA A 60 -8.76 1.72 0.39
CA ALA A 60 -8.09 0.67 -0.37
C ALA A 60 -8.79 -0.69 -0.18
N ASP A 61 -9.20 -1.00 1.06
CA ASP A 61 -9.91 -2.23 1.42
C ASP A 61 -11.29 -2.30 0.74
N LYS A 62 -12.09 -1.22 0.85
CA LYS A 62 -13.38 -1.11 0.12
C LYS A 62 -13.18 -1.19 -1.39
N TRP A 63 -12.13 -0.55 -1.91
CA TRP A 63 -11.86 -0.55 -3.34
C TRP A 63 -11.53 -1.95 -3.86
N VAL A 64 -10.73 -2.75 -3.15
CA VAL A 64 -10.38 -4.11 -3.60
C VAL A 64 -11.54 -5.10 -3.41
N GLN A 65 -12.44 -4.86 -2.45
CA GLN A 65 -13.63 -5.67 -2.20
C GLN A 65 -14.83 -5.32 -3.09
N SER A 66 -14.84 -4.13 -3.71
CA SER A 66 -15.94 -3.69 -4.58
C SER A 66 -16.22 -4.71 -5.69
N ALA A 67 -17.50 -4.89 -6.04
CA ALA A 67 -17.91 -5.75 -7.15
C ALA A 67 -17.38 -5.26 -8.51
N HIS A 68 -17.20 -3.94 -8.66
CA HIS A 68 -16.73 -3.30 -9.88
C HIS A 68 -15.60 -2.32 -9.57
N GLY A 69 -14.59 -2.34 -10.44
CA GLY A 69 -13.47 -1.42 -10.44
C GLY A 69 -13.93 -0.02 -10.85
N VAL A 70 -13.75 0.93 -9.93
CA VAL A 70 -13.84 2.37 -10.21
C VAL A 70 -12.45 2.93 -9.98
N GLU A 71 -11.99 3.84 -10.84
CA GLU A 71 -10.70 4.51 -10.64
C GLU A 71 -10.71 5.23 -9.28
N PRO A 72 -9.77 4.89 -8.37
CA PRO A 72 -9.57 5.67 -7.16
C PRO A 72 -9.14 7.10 -7.48
N GLU A 73 -9.08 7.94 -6.46
CA GLU A 73 -8.59 9.30 -6.57
C GLU A 73 -7.18 9.33 -7.22
N PRO A 74 -6.90 10.24 -8.17
CA PRO A 74 -5.65 10.21 -8.94
C PRO A 74 -4.38 10.19 -8.09
N GLU A 75 -4.42 10.80 -6.89
CA GLU A 75 -3.28 10.81 -5.97
C GLU A 75 -2.99 9.45 -5.32
N MET A 76 -3.98 8.55 -5.30
CA MET A 76 -3.92 7.21 -4.71
C MET A 76 -3.87 6.11 -5.78
N TYR A 77 -4.09 6.44 -7.05
CA TYR A 77 -4.16 5.46 -8.13
C TYR A 77 -2.99 5.55 -9.10
N CYS A 78 -2.36 4.42 -9.39
CA CYS A 78 -1.31 4.26 -10.38
C CYS A 78 -1.81 3.30 -11.46
N GLN A 79 -2.38 3.83 -12.54
CA GLN A 79 -2.93 3.01 -13.63
C GLN A 79 -1.83 2.23 -14.37
N THR A 80 -0.63 2.78 -14.45
CA THR A 80 0.50 2.19 -15.18
C THR A 80 1.76 2.09 -14.31
N ARG A 81 2.71 1.25 -14.75
CA ARG A 81 3.96 1.00 -14.04
C ARG A 81 4.83 2.25 -13.91
N ASP A 82 4.90 3.06 -14.96
CA ASP A 82 5.65 4.32 -14.97
C ASP A 82 5.05 5.33 -13.98
N VAL A 83 3.73 5.44 -13.91
CA VAL A 83 3.05 6.27 -12.89
C VAL A 83 3.32 5.76 -11.48
N PHE A 84 3.33 4.44 -11.28
CA PHE A 84 3.70 3.83 -10.00
C PHE A 84 5.14 4.15 -9.61
N GLN A 85 6.11 3.94 -10.51
CA GLN A 85 7.52 4.20 -10.25
C GLN A 85 7.78 5.67 -9.93
N ALA A 86 7.23 6.60 -10.72
CA ALA A 86 7.35 8.03 -10.44
C ALA A 86 6.78 8.39 -9.05
N ARG A 87 5.66 7.78 -8.63
CA ARG A 87 5.09 8.03 -7.30
C ARG A 87 5.92 7.39 -6.18
N LEU A 88 6.53 6.23 -6.43
CA LEU A 88 7.43 5.57 -5.50
C LEU A 88 8.71 6.39 -5.26
N GLU A 89 9.28 6.99 -6.31
CA GLU A 89 10.41 7.91 -6.21
C GLU A 89 10.05 9.18 -5.43
N GLN A 90 8.84 9.73 -5.66
CA GLN A 90 8.33 10.86 -4.87
C GLN A 90 8.16 10.49 -3.40
N PHE A 91 7.65 9.29 -3.10
CA PHE A 91 7.57 8.77 -1.74
C PHE A 91 8.95 8.69 -1.10
N GLN A 92 9.93 8.07 -1.77
CA GLN A 92 11.31 7.95 -1.28
C GLN A 92 11.92 9.33 -0.97
N SER A 93 11.74 10.30 -1.88
CA SER A 93 12.25 11.68 -1.72
C SER A 93 11.59 12.44 -0.56
N LYS A 94 10.30 12.21 -0.29
CA LYS A 94 9.61 12.79 0.86
C LYS A 94 10.05 12.12 2.17
N LEU A 95 10.17 10.80 2.17
CA LEU A 95 10.51 10.01 3.35
C LEU A 95 11.96 10.27 3.80
N SER A 96 12.91 10.42 2.86
CA SER A 96 14.33 10.68 3.16
C SER A 96 14.60 11.97 3.93
N ARG A 97 13.64 12.90 3.96
CA ARG A 97 13.73 14.14 4.74
C ARG A 97 13.36 13.97 6.22
N LEU A 98 12.75 12.83 6.57
CA LEU A 98 12.08 12.61 7.85
C LEU A 98 12.53 11.32 8.54
N VAL A 99 13.12 10.40 7.79
CA VAL A 99 13.48 9.04 8.24
C VAL A 99 14.89 8.70 7.75
N SER A 100 15.61 7.90 8.51
CA SER A 100 16.96 7.44 8.18
C SER A 100 17.04 6.74 6.81
N LEU A 101 18.13 6.98 6.07
CA LEU A 101 18.36 6.40 4.73
C LEU A 101 18.20 4.87 4.68
N PRO A 102 18.69 4.06 5.65
CA PRO A 102 18.49 2.62 5.62
C PRO A 102 17.02 2.21 5.60
N ILE A 103 16.17 2.82 6.45
CA ILE A 103 14.74 2.50 6.49
C ILE A 103 14.06 2.97 5.20
N VAL A 104 14.42 4.15 4.69
CA VAL A 104 13.91 4.67 3.40
C VAL A 104 14.18 3.66 2.28
N SER A 105 15.43 3.19 2.15
CA SER A 105 15.80 2.22 1.13
C SER A 105 15.03 0.90 1.27
N LEU A 106 14.86 0.39 2.48
CA LEU A 106 14.17 -0.88 2.73
C LEU A 106 12.67 -0.80 2.45
N VAL A 107 11.99 0.26 2.91
CA VAL A 107 10.55 0.44 2.70
C VAL A 107 10.27 0.69 1.21
N THR A 108 11.08 1.50 0.53
CA THR A 108 10.96 1.73 -0.92
C THR A 108 11.18 0.43 -1.69
N ALA A 109 12.17 -0.39 -1.32
CA ALA A 109 12.41 -1.67 -1.97
C ALA A 109 11.22 -2.63 -1.80
N VAL A 110 10.68 -2.78 -0.58
CA VAL A 110 9.51 -3.64 -0.33
C VAL A 110 8.27 -3.16 -1.09
N ALA A 111 7.97 -1.86 -1.04
CA ALA A 111 6.83 -1.30 -1.74
C ALA A 111 6.98 -1.45 -3.27
N GLY A 112 8.18 -1.22 -3.80
CA GLY A 112 8.51 -1.39 -5.21
C GLY A 112 8.32 -2.83 -5.68
N GLU A 113 8.83 -3.81 -4.93
CA GLU A 113 8.67 -5.22 -5.26
C GLU A 113 7.20 -5.65 -5.28
N ILE A 114 6.41 -5.26 -4.26
CA ILE A 114 4.98 -5.58 -4.21
C ILE A 114 4.24 -4.91 -5.37
N GLY A 115 4.45 -3.61 -5.58
CA GLY A 115 3.71 -2.88 -6.62
C GLY A 115 4.10 -3.29 -8.04
N ASN A 116 5.37 -3.59 -8.31
CA ASN A 116 5.80 -4.08 -9.62
C ASN A 116 5.22 -5.46 -9.93
N ASN A 117 5.14 -6.35 -8.94
CA ASN A 117 4.49 -7.67 -9.10
C ASN A 117 3.03 -7.54 -9.57
N SER A 118 2.29 -6.54 -9.09
CA SER A 118 0.93 -6.28 -9.55
C SER A 118 0.88 -5.99 -11.06
N PHE A 119 1.87 -5.31 -11.64
CA PHE A 119 1.92 -5.09 -13.09
C PHE A 119 2.46 -6.30 -13.86
N ASP A 120 3.49 -6.96 -13.35
CA ASP A 120 4.14 -8.10 -14.01
C ASP A 120 3.20 -9.31 -14.16
N HIS A 121 2.36 -9.56 -13.16
CA HIS A 121 1.51 -10.76 -13.13
C HIS A 121 0.10 -10.56 -13.69
N ASN A 122 -0.37 -9.31 -13.78
CA ASN A 122 -1.70 -8.98 -14.27
C ASN A 122 -1.73 -8.41 -15.70
N LEU A 123 -0.60 -8.27 -16.39
CA LEU A 123 -0.59 -7.80 -17.77
C LEU A 123 -1.48 -8.71 -18.65
N GLY A 124 -2.50 -8.12 -19.28
CA GLY A 124 -3.53 -8.84 -20.05
C GLY A 124 -4.50 -9.70 -19.23
N ASN A 125 -4.43 -9.67 -17.89
CA ASN A 125 -5.21 -10.52 -16.98
C ASN A 125 -5.83 -9.73 -15.80
N TRP A 126 -5.86 -8.41 -15.88
CA TRP A 126 -6.60 -7.57 -14.93
C TRP A 126 -8.07 -7.99 -14.89
N HIS A 127 -8.67 -8.02 -13.70
CA HIS A 127 -10.04 -8.51 -13.56
C HIS A 127 -11.05 -7.59 -14.23
N ASP A 128 -10.97 -6.30 -13.93
CA ASP A 128 -11.90 -5.28 -14.40
C ASP A 128 -11.20 -3.93 -14.69
N ILE A 129 -10.24 -3.54 -13.85
CA ILE A 129 -9.50 -2.30 -14.01
C ILE A 129 -7.98 -2.51 -13.83
N PRO A 130 -7.13 -1.95 -14.72
CA PRO A 130 -5.69 -2.09 -14.61
C PRO A 130 -5.07 -1.06 -13.68
N GLY A 131 -4.22 -1.49 -12.75
CA GLY A 131 -3.42 -0.58 -11.95
C GLY A 131 -3.39 -0.93 -10.47
N VAL A 132 -2.69 -0.09 -9.73
CA VAL A 132 -2.41 -0.28 -8.30
C VAL A 132 -2.94 0.94 -7.54
N PHE A 133 -3.71 0.70 -6.48
CA PHE A 133 -3.90 1.68 -5.43
C PHE A 133 -2.59 1.77 -4.65
N PHE A 134 -1.94 2.92 -4.66
CA PHE A 134 -0.70 3.21 -3.95
C PHE A 134 -0.84 4.51 -3.16
N SER A 135 -0.83 4.40 -1.84
CA SER A 135 -0.89 5.52 -0.92
C SER A 135 -0.02 5.26 0.31
N TYR A 136 0.29 6.31 1.07
CA TYR A 136 1.16 6.20 2.24
C TYR A 136 0.89 7.32 3.25
N SER A 137 1.15 7.03 4.52
CA SER A 137 1.11 7.98 5.61
C SER A 137 2.47 8.02 6.30
N ILE A 138 3.21 9.12 6.12
CA ILE A 138 4.52 9.28 6.78
C ILE A 138 4.34 9.38 8.30
N ARG A 139 3.26 10.02 8.76
CA ARG A 139 2.93 10.14 10.18
C ARG A 139 2.65 8.78 10.83
N ASN A 140 1.83 7.96 10.18
CA ASN A 140 1.49 6.63 10.68
C ASN A 140 2.56 5.58 10.32
N ARG A 141 3.60 6.00 9.59
CA ARG A 141 4.70 5.16 9.10
C ARG A 141 4.20 3.93 8.35
N GLU A 142 3.34 4.18 7.38
CA GLU A 142 2.59 3.13 6.68
C GLU A 142 2.55 3.37 5.17
N VAL A 143 2.64 2.29 4.40
CA VAL A 143 2.46 2.27 2.95
C VAL A 143 1.41 1.23 2.61
N ILE A 144 0.47 1.60 1.74
CA ILE A 144 -0.67 0.78 1.36
C ILE A 144 -0.63 0.55 -0.14
N LEU A 145 -0.65 -0.73 -0.54
CA LEU A 145 -0.74 -1.19 -1.92
C LEU A 145 -1.95 -2.10 -2.06
N ALA A 146 -2.75 -1.91 -3.11
CA ALA A 146 -3.76 -2.88 -3.49
C ALA A 146 -3.91 -2.95 -5.00
N ASP A 147 -4.34 -4.09 -5.50
CA ASP A 147 -4.63 -4.29 -6.92
C ASP A 147 -5.88 -5.16 -7.11
N ARG A 148 -6.56 -4.96 -8.24
CA ARG A 148 -7.73 -5.76 -8.65
C ARG A 148 -7.35 -6.80 -9.71
N GLY A 149 -6.19 -7.43 -9.52
CA GLY A 149 -5.65 -8.46 -10.39
C GLY A 149 -6.26 -9.84 -10.17
N GLN A 150 -5.54 -10.86 -10.65
CA GLN A 150 -5.95 -12.27 -10.60
C GLN A 150 -5.59 -12.98 -9.28
N GLY A 151 -4.77 -12.35 -8.43
CA GLY A 151 -4.34 -12.87 -7.14
C GLY A 151 -3.22 -13.91 -7.20
N VAL A 152 -2.68 -14.27 -6.03
CA VAL A 152 -1.49 -15.12 -5.92
C VAL A 152 -1.75 -16.56 -6.34
N LEU A 153 -2.88 -17.16 -5.91
CA LEU A 153 -3.23 -18.54 -6.25
C LEU A 153 -3.33 -18.74 -7.78
N THR A 154 -4.08 -17.89 -8.46
CA THR A 154 -4.24 -17.94 -9.92
C THR A 154 -2.90 -17.75 -10.62
N THR A 155 -2.05 -16.86 -10.10
CA THR A 155 -0.71 -16.62 -10.64
C THR A 155 0.18 -17.86 -10.52
N LEU A 156 0.20 -18.49 -9.35
CA LEU A 156 1.04 -19.67 -9.10
C LEU A 156 0.55 -20.93 -9.81
N LYS A 157 -0.76 -21.09 -10.04
CA LYS A 157 -1.31 -22.23 -10.80
C LYS A 157 -0.70 -22.40 -12.19
N ARG A 158 -0.16 -21.35 -12.80
CA ARG A 158 0.55 -21.42 -14.10
C ARG A 158 1.83 -22.26 -14.04
N VAL A 159 2.46 -22.35 -12.86
CA VAL A 159 3.74 -23.06 -12.65
C VAL A 159 3.64 -24.19 -11.61
N ARG A 160 2.56 -24.21 -10.84
CA ARG A 160 2.20 -25.20 -9.81
C ARG A 160 0.70 -25.52 -9.90
N PRO A 161 0.25 -26.24 -10.94
CA PRO A 161 -1.18 -26.50 -11.21
C PRO A 161 -1.91 -27.23 -10.07
N GLU A 162 -1.17 -27.91 -9.20
CA GLU A 162 -1.67 -28.66 -8.06
C GLU A 162 -2.14 -27.78 -6.89
N LEU A 163 -1.77 -26.49 -6.84
CA LEU A 163 -2.20 -25.58 -5.79
C LEU A 163 -3.70 -25.32 -5.89
N ASN A 164 -4.47 -25.57 -4.83
CA ASN A 164 -5.92 -25.40 -4.85
C ASN A 164 -6.45 -24.41 -3.81
N ARG A 165 -5.62 -23.98 -2.87
CA ARG A 165 -6.04 -23.12 -1.76
C ARG A 165 -5.18 -21.86 -1.68
N ALA A 166 -5.78 -20.73 -1.31
CA ALA A 166 -5.06 -19.46 -1.26
C ALA A 166 -4.01 -19.44 -0.14
N ASP A 167 -4.25 -20.14 0.98
CA ASP A 167 -3.30 -20.25 2.08
C ASP A 167 -2.04 -21.01 1.68
N GLU A 168 -2.18 -22.11 0.95
CA GLU A 168 -1.05 -22.85 0.36
C GLU A 168 -0.27 -22.00 -0.64
N ALA A 169 -0.98 -21.32 -1.55
CA ALA A 169 -0.35 -20.44 -2.52
C ALA A 169 0.42 -19.29 -1.85
N LEU A 170 -0.14 -18.69 -0.80
CA LEU A 170 0.51 -17.62 -0.05
C LEU A 170 1.74 -18.13 0.71
N LYS A 171 1.69 -19.37 1.24
CA LYS A 171 2.86 -20.04 1.84
C LYS A 171 3.97 -20.24 0.82
N VAL A 172 3.65 -20.82 -0.34
CA VAL A 172 4.61 -21.07 -1.43
C VAL A 172 5.25 -19.76 -1.89
N ALA A 173 4.44 -18.73 -2.14
CA ALA A 173 4.91 -17.43 -2.61
C ALA A 173 5.96 -16.79 -1.69
N PHE A 174 5.79 -16.90 -0.38
CA PHE A 174 6.67 -16.28 0.62
C PHE A 174 7.81 -17.19 1.10
N THR A 175 7.79 -18.50 0.83
CA THR A 175 8.77 -19.44 1.42
C THR A 175 9.53 -20.32 0.43
N GLU A 176 9.00 -20.62 -0.75
CA GLU A 176 9.59 -21.61 -1.66
C GLU A 176 10.25 -20.98 -2.89
N THR A 177 11.42 -21.48 -3.28
CA THR A 177 12.07 -21.08 -4.53
C THR A 177 11.33 -21.69 -5.73
N ILE A 178 10.58 -20.84 -6.45
CA ILE A 178 9.89 -21.23 -7.68
C ILE A 178 10.90 -21.11 -8.82
N SER A 179 11.63 -22.19 -9.11
CA SER A 179 12.56 -22.24 -10.25
C SER A 179 11.79 -22.49 -11.55
N GLY A 180 11.48 -21.43 -12.29
CA GLY A 180 11.17 -21.50 -13.72
C GLY A 180 12.45 -21.37 -14.55
N ARG A 181 12.56 -22.05 -15.70
CA ARG A 181 13.79 -22.11 -16.54
C ARG A 181 14.31 -20.71 -16.94
N PHE A 182 15.63 -20.59 -17.07
CA PHE A 182 16.45 -19.38 -17.37
C PHE A 182 15.97 -18.53 -18.57
N PRO A 183 16.23 -17.20 -18.61
CA PRO A 183 17.01 -16.39 -17.67
C PRO A 183 16.16 -15.26 -17.05
N GLU A 184 15.31 -15.52 -16.05
CA GLU A 184 14.59 -14.43 -15.38
C GLU A 184 14.45 -14.70 -13.88
N ALA A 185 14.72 -13.68 -13.07
CA ALA A 185 14.52 -13.65 -11.61
C ALA A 185 13.02 -13.66 -11.21
N ARG A 186 12.16 -14.36 -11.95
CA ARG A 186 10.72 -14.42 -11.71
C ARG A 186 10.43 -15.35 -10.52
N GLY A 187 9.62 -14.86 -9.58
CA GLY A 187 9.17 -15.62 -8.42
C GLY A 187 9.99 -15.43 -7.14
N ASN A 188 10.96 -14.51 -7.08
CA ASN A 188 11.74 -14.22 -5.87
C ASN A 188 11.32 -12.95 -5.11
N GLY A 189 10.49 -12.08 -5.69
CA GLY A 189 10.12 -10.79 -5.08
C GLY A 189 9.52 -10.93 -3.68
N LEU A 190 8.52 -11.79 -3.48
CA LEU A 190 7.90 -11.97 -2.15
C LEU A 190 8.80 -12.65 -1.12
N LYS A 191 9.79 -13.43 -1.55
CA LYS A 191 10.84 -13.97 -0.67
C LYS A 191 11.83 -12.89 -0.25
N PHE A 192 12.22 -12.02 -1.17
CA PHE A 192 13.03 -10.84 -0.87
C PHE A 192 12.29 -9.91 0.11
N VAL A 193 11.02 -9.61 -0.16
CA VAL A 193 10.14 -8.87 0.76
C VAL A 193 10.15 -9.52 2.15
N ARG A 194 9.90 -10.84 2.24
CA ARG A 194 9.97 -11.56 3.52
C ARG A 194 11.31 -11.37 4.22
N SER A 195 12.42 -11.55 3.51
CA SER A 195 13.77 -11.43 4.09
C SER A 195 14.03 -10.05 4.69
N ILE A 196 13.54 -8.98 4.05
CA ILE A 196 13.63 -7.62 4.60
C ILE A 196 12.78 -7.50 5.85
N ILE A 197 11.50 -7.88 5.78
CA ILE A 197 10.56 -7.70 6.91
C ILE A 197 11.04 -8.43 8.17
N ILE A 198 11.59 -9.64 8.04
CA ILE A 198 12.04 -10.39 9.22
C ILE A 198 13.36 -9.88 9.81
N ALA A 199 14.20 -9.22 9.02
CA ALA A 199 15.51 -8.74 9.43
C ALA A 199 15.49 -7.31 10.00
N HIS A 200 14.49 -6.51 9.63
CA HIS A 200 14.43 -5.08 9.90
C HIS A 200 13.14 -4.69 10.65
N PRO A 201 13.07 -3.50 11.29
CA PRO A 201 11.90 -3.05 12.06
C PRO A 201 10.74 -2.62 11.15
N LEU A 202 10.30 -3.54 10.30
CA LEU A 202 9.17 -3.38 9.38
C LEU A 202 8.10 -4.44 9.73
N THR A 203 6.89 -4.15 9.31
CA THR A 203 5.76 -5.08 9.35
C THR A 203 5.12 -5.17 7.97
N LEU A 204 4.49 -6.31 7.69
CA LEU A 204 3.73 -6.54 6.47
C LEU A 204 2.45 -7.30 6.82
N TYR A 205 1.30 -6.70 6.54
CA TYR A 205 0.06 -7.41 6.34
C TYR A 205 -0.13 -7.63 4.84
N PHE A 206 -0.49 -8.85 4.42
CA PHE A 206 -0.75 -9.17 3.02
C PHE A 206 -1.96 -10.09 2.91
N ARG A 207 -2.90 -9.78 2.01
CA ARG A 207 -4.13 -10.56 1.77
C ARG A 207 -4.32 -10.81 0.28
N THR A 208 -4.82 -11.99 -0.07
CA THR A 208 -5.20 -12.40 -1.43
C THR A 208 -6.11 -13.63 -1.36
N GLY A 209 -7.12 -13.72 -2.24
CA GLY A 209 -8.14 -14.76 -2.10
C GLY A 209 -8.81 -14.69 -0.74
N ASP A 210 -9.04 -15.85 -0.13
CA ASP A 210 -9.54 -16.04 1.23
C ASP A 210 -8.40 -16.20 2.28
N ALA A 211 -7.17 -15.80 1.97
CA ALA A 211 -6.03 -15.94 2.87
C ALA A 211 -5.31 -14.61 3.16
N CYS A 212 -4.79 -14.49 4.36
CA CYS A 212 -3.92 -13.39 4.76
C CYS A 212 -2.72 -13.87 5.59
N LEU A 213 -1.65 -13.09 5.58
CA LEU A 213 -0.50 -13.26 6.46
C LEU A 213 -0.14 -11.96 7.14
N TYR A 214 0.58 -12.10 8.25
CA TYR A 214 1.23 -11.01 8.93
C TYR A 214 2.68 -11.38 9.23
N LEU A 215 3.60 -10.51 8.84
CA LEU A 215 5.02 -10.61 9.11
C LEU A 215 5.49 -9.38 9.87
N LYS A 216 6.45 -9.59 10.75
CA LYS A 216 7.20 -8.55 11.46
C LYS A 216 8.64 -8.97 11.68
N GLN A 217 9.47 -8.06 12.15
CA GLN A 217 10.83 -8.38 12.60
C GLN A 217 10.86 -9.64 13.49
N ASN A 218 11.85 -10.49 13.27
CA ASN A 218 12.06 -11.76 13.99
C ASN A 218 10.95 -12.81 13.83
N SER A 219 10.03 -12.65 12.87
CA SER A 219 9.04 -13.69 12.57
C SER A 219 9.74 -14.94 12.02
N LYS A 220 9.77 -16.01 12.81
CA LYS A 220 10.40 -17.30 12.41
C LYS A 220 9.58 -18.04 11.36
N TYR A 221 8.25 -17.93 11.43
CA TYR A 221 7.31 -18.65 10.58
C TYR A 221 6.35 -17.68 9.90
N VAL A 222 5.88 -18.04 8.70
CA VAL A 222 4.80 -17.34 8.01
C VAL A 222 3.48 -17.87 8.55
N MET A 223 2.85 -17.13 9.46
CA MET A 223 1.53 -17.47 9.98
C MET A 223 0.46 -16.98 9.01
N ILE A 224 -0.27 -17.93 8.42
CA ILE A 224 -1.35 -17.66 7.47
C ILE A 224 -2.69 -17.92 8.17
N ARG A 225 -3.64 -17.03 7.94
CA ARG A 225 -4.99 -17.11 8.47
C ARG A 225 -5.99 -17.01 7.32
N GLN A 226 -7.18 -17.55 7.57
CA GLN A 226 -8.32 -17.33 6.69
C GLN A 226 -8.79 -15.87 6.83
N SER A 227 -9.17 -15.27 5.71
CA SER A 227 -9.76 -13.95 5.62
C SER A 227 -11.27 -14.08 5.44
N GLU A 228 -12.04 -13.42 6.29
CA GLU A 228 -13.51 -13.42 6.21
C GLU A 228 -14.03 -12.70 4.95
N THR A 229 -13.26 -11.74 4.43
CA THR A 229 -13.55 -11.03 3.19
C THR A 229 -12.57 -11.45 2.10
N PRO A 230 -12.98 -12.33 1.17
CA PRO A 230 -12.10 -12.76 0.08
C PRO A 230 -11.95 -11.66 -0.97
N ILE A 231 -10.75 -11.53 -1.52
CA ILE A 231 -10.43 -10.54 -2.57
C ILE A 231 -9.80 -11.23 -3.79
N LYS A 232 -10.10 -10.75 -5.00
CA LYS A 232 -9.56 -11.36 -6.23
C LYS A 232 -8.08 -11.03 -6.45
N GLY A 233 -7.68 -9.79 -6.21
CA GLY A 233 -6.31 -9.33 -6.36
C GLY A 233 -5.49 -9.48 -5.09
N CYS A 234 -4.70 -8.46 -4.78
CA CYS A 234 -3.86 -8.40 -3.59
C CYS A 234 -4.09 -7.11 -2.81
N PHE A 235 -3.85 -7.17 -1.50
CA PHE A 235 -3.85 -6.03 -0.60
C PHE A 235 -2.66 -6.16 0.34
N ALA A 236 -1.90 -5.09 0.53
CA ALA A 236 -0.71 -5.06 1.35
C ALA A 236 -0.60 -3.76 2.15
N THR A 237 -0.26 -3.90 3.42
CA THR A 237 0.06 -2.79 4.32
C THR A 237 1.46 -3.02 4.87
N ILE A 238 2.36 -2.07 4.61
CA ILE A 238 3.75 -2.09 5.08
C ILE A 238 3.88 -1.05 6.19
N GLY A 239 4.12 -1.49 7.41
CA GLY A 239 4.49 -0.61 8.52
C GLY A 239 6.00 -0.52 8.68
N PHE A 240 6.51 0.60 9.14
CA PHE A 240 7.93 0.77 9.43
C PHE A 240 8.16 1.58 10.71
N GLU A 241 9.21 1.23 11.45
CA GLU A 241 9.63 1.93 12.66
C GLU A 241 11.10 2.31 12.56
N GLU A 242 11.49 3.34 13.30
CA GLU A 242 12.90 3.64 13.55
C GLU A 242 13.26 3.07 14.91
N ALA A 243 14.36 2.31 14.98
CA ALA A 243 14.94 1.95 16.26
C ALA A 243 15.38 3.24 16.97
N VAL A 244 14.90 3.42 18.19
CA VAL A 244 15.32 4.49 19.10
C VAL A 244 16.76 4.26 19.55
#